data_AF-A0A0P4W722-F1
#
_entry.id   AF-A0A0P4W722-F1
#
_cell.length_a   1.000
_cell.length_b   1.000
_cell.length_c   1.000
_cell.angle_alpha   90.00
_cell.angle_beta   90.00
_cell.angle_gamma   90.00
#
_symmetry.space_group_name_H-M   'P 1'
#
loop_
_entity.id
_entity.type
_entity.pdbx_description
1 polymer ?
#
loop_
_entity_poly.entity_id
_entity_poly.type
_entity_poly.pdbx_seq_one_letter_code
_entity_poly.pdbx_strand_id
1 'polypeptide(L)'
;MTSSCARKEVPWVEWACLINRTLATDVRPFLLYRATLVTPDGGREEVELYLSPSPRHEALVLQELDSMAGIPRVYGVTRPGSETLVLGRTKGLTLDYWLDEGHTAVCMTALLHVCKIISRMHYLGISYGNLSVTNILVGVEDSGHLDVSLLGFHRGKRNATEEDIRADDKQMFSLIRDIIEDIKEESFRNIRDELRHLFEDTVGVLTLVEIVLLLCGSLNNHPNGLVPPYHPMKP
;
A
#
# COMPACT_ATOMS: atom_id res chain seq x y z
N MET A 1 1.49 -30.95 27.71
CA MET A 1 0.41 -29.94 27.85
C MET A 1 0.18 -29.33 26.49
N THR A 2 -0.90 -29.71 25.83
CA THR A 2 -1.27 -29.26 24.49
C THR A 2 -1.79 -27.83 24.58
N SER A 3 -0.93 -26.86 24.25
CA SER A 3 -1.35 -25.49 23.98
C SER A 3 -2.26 -25.49 22.76
N SER A 4 -3.56 -25.32 22.99
CA SER A 4 -4.55 -25.06 21.94
C SER A 4 -4.12 -23.80 21.19
N CYS A 5 -3.57 -23.95 19.98
CA CYS A 5 -3.52 -22.87 19.01
C CYS A 5 -4.97 -22.55 18.61
N ALA A 6 -5.63 -21.68 19.39
CA ALA A 6 -6.89 -21.09 18.98
C ALA A 6 -6.67 -20.49 17.58
N ARG A 7 -7.37 -21.03 16.58
CA ARG A 7 -7.32 -20.47 15.22
C ARG A 7 -7.76 -19.02 15.35
N LYS A 8 -6.93 -18.06 14.90
CA LYS A 8 -7.37 -16.67 14.76
C LYS A 8 -8.60 -16.67 13.84
N GLU A 9 -9.73 -16.23 14.38
CA GLU A 9 -10.97 -16.07 13.64
C GLU A 9 -11.10 -14.63 13.16
N VAL A 10 -11.67 -14.45 11.97
CA VAL A 10 -11.95 -13.12 11.42
C VAL A 10 -13.18 -12.54 12.12
N PRO A 11 -13.09 -11.33 12.70
CA PRO A 11 -14.23 -10.67 13.32
C PRO A 11 -15.35 -10.42 12.31
N TRP A 12 -16.58 -10.60 12.78
CA TRP A 12 -17.76 -10.25 12.01
C TRP A 12 -18.19 -8.82 12.31
N VAL A 13 -18.50 -8.07 11.25
CA VAL A 13 -19.08 -6.74 11.35
C VAL A 13 -20.52 -6.81 10.86
N GLU A 14 -21.47 -6.65 11.77
CA GLU A 14 -22.89 -6.61 11.41
C GLU A 14 -23.20 -5.35 10.59
N TRP A 15 -23.97 -5.50 9.50
CA TRP A 15 -24.37 -4.37 8.66
C TRP A 15 -25.08 -3.26 9.42
N ALA A 16 -25.77 -3.59 10.52
CA ALA A 16 -26.43 -2.62 11.39
C ALA A 16 -25.46 -1.68 12.12
N CYS A 17 -24.20 -2.10 12.30
CA CYS A 17 -23.16 -1.27 12.94
C CYS A 17 -22.52 -0.27 11.96
N LEU A 18 -22.80 -0.38 10.66
CA LEU A 18 -22.26 0.47 9.61
C LEU A 18 -23.30 1.53 9.21
N ILE A 19 -23.18 2.72 9.78
CA ILE A 19 -24.09 3.85 9.55
C ILE A 19 -23.51 4.84 8.53
N ASN A 20 -24.35 5.76 8.02
CA ASN A 20 -23.95 6.80 7.07
C ASN A 20 -23.20 6.28 5.83
N ARG A 21 -23.61 5.12 5.32
CA ARG A 21 -22.99 4.50 4.14
C ARG A 21 -23.18 5.39 2.91
N THR A 22 -22.07 5.82 2.31
CA THR A 22 -22.04 6.55 1.04
C THR A 22 -21.22 5.76 0.02
N LEU A 23 -21.74 5.63 -1.21
CA LEU A 23 -20.98 5.03 -2.31
C LEU A 23 -19.70 5.82 -2.52
N ALA A 24 -18.56 5.11 -2.60
CA ALA A 24 -17.31 5.74 -2.96
C ALA A 24 -17.33 6.14 -4.44
N THR A 25 -16.86 7.35 -4.74
CA THR A 25 -16.86 7.92 -6.10
C THR A 25 -15.46 8.08 -6.68
N ASP A 26 -14.42 7.75 -5.91
CA ASP A 26 -13.03 7.78 -6.35
C ASP A 26 -12.63 6.47 -7.01
N VAL A 27 -11.62 6.52 -7.90
CA VAL A 27 -11.19 5.41 -8.78
C VAL A 27 -10.38 4.34 -8.01
N ARG A 28 -10.52 4.25 -6.69
CA ARG A 28 -9.76 3.29 -5.87
C ARG A 28 -10.27 1.88 -6.14
N PRO A 29 -9.37 0.91 -6.40
CA PRO A 29 -9.78 -0.42 -6.81
C PRO A 29 -10.61 -1.08 -5.72
N PHE A 30 -11.75 -1.64 -6.13
CA PHE A 30 -12.64 -2.45 -5.29
C PHE A 30 -13.27 -1.74 -4.08
N LEU A 31 -13.07 -0.42 -3.91
CA LEU A 31 -13.74 0.33 -2.87
C LEU A 31 -15.22 0.51 -3.22
N LEU A 32 -16.10 0.15 -2.29
CA LEU A 32 -17.55 0.28 -2.45
C LEU A 32 -18.12 1.46 -1.70
N TYR A 33 -17.89 1.50 -0.39
CA TYR A 33 -18.56 2.44 0.50
C TYR A 33 -17.57 3.05 1.48
N ARG A 34 -17.86 4.30 1.84
CA ARG A 34 -17.40 4.92 3.09
C ARG A 34 -18.54 4.85 4.10
N ALA A 35 -18.21 4.61 5.36
CA ALA A 35 -19.19 4.50 6.44
C ALA A 35 -18.58 4.89 7.78
N THR A 36 -19.43 5.06 8.77
CA THR A 36 -19.01 5.12 10.18
C THR A 36 -19.36 3.78 10.84
N LEU A 37 -18.38 3.11 11.41
CA LEU A 37 -18.56 1.91 12.22
C LEU A 37 -18.84 2.30 13.66
N VAL A 38 -19.92 1.78 14.23
CA VAL A 38 -20.17 1.82 15.67
C VAL A 38 -19.52 0.61 16.31
N THR A 39 -18.51 0.83 17.16
CA THR A 39 -17.77 -0.23 17.83
C THR A 39 -18.53 -0.76 19.06
N PRO A 40 -18.20 -1.97 19.56
CA PRO A 40 -18.93 -2.58 20.69
C PRO A 40 -18.93 -1.76 21.99
N ASP A 41 -17.92 -0.93 22.19
CA ASP A 41 -17.78 0.01 23.31
C ASP A 41 -18.52 1.35 23.08
N GLY A 42 -19.27 1.47 21.97
CA GLY A 42 -20.02 2.67 21.63
C GLY A 42 -19.19 3.76 20.91
N GLY A 43 -17.93 3.47 20.62
CA GLY A 43 -17.07 4.32 19.80
C GLY A 43 -17.55 4.42 18.35
N ARG A 44 -16.97 5.37 17.62
CA ARG A 44 -17.29 5.64 16.21
C ARG A 44 -16.01 5.79 15.41
N GLU A 45 -15.86 4.96 14.38
CA GLU A 45 -14.67 4.89 13.55
C GLU A 45 -15.04 5.10 12.09
N GLU A 46 -14.26 5.91 11.38
CA GLU A 46 -14.41 6.09 9.93
C GLU A 46 -13.80 4.88 9.21
N VAL A 47 -14.62 4.20 8.39
CA VAL A 47 -14.25 2.94 7.74
C VAL A 47 -14.56 2.95 6.25
N GLU A 48 -13.88 2.06 5.55
CA GLU A 48 -14.00 1.82 4.12
C GLU A 48 -14.32 0.34 3.88
N LEU A 49 -15.21 0.10 2.92
CA LEU A 49 -15.70 -1.24 2.58
C LEU A 49 -15.17 -1.65 1.21
N TYR A 50 -14.41 -2.74 1.16
CA TYR A 50 -13.75 -3.23 -0.06
C TYR A 50 -14.27 -4.60 -0.52
N LEU A 51 -14.47 -4.74 -1.83
CA LEU A 51 -14.67 -6.03 -2.50
C LEU A 51 -13.34 -6.76 -2.68
N SER A 52 -12.93 -7.47 -1.63
CA SER A 52 -11.82 -8.40 -1.75
C SER A 52 -12.26 -9.69 -2.48
N PRO A 53 -11.43 -10.27 -3.36
CA PRO A 53 -11.65 -11.61 -3.89
C PRO A 53 -11.65 -12.71 -2.80
N SER A 54 -10.96 -12.48 -1.68
CA SER A 54 -10.82 -13.44 -0.58
C SER A 54 -10.85 -12.71 0.78
N PRO A 55 -12.00 -12.09 1.15
CA PRO A 55 -12.06 -11.10 2.25
C PRO A 55 -11.61 -11.66 3.60
N ARG A 56 -11.95 -12.92 3.90
CA ARG A 56 -11.50 -13.56 5.15
C ARG A 56 -10.00 -13.83 5.17
N HIS A 57 -9.44 -14.26 4.04
CA HIS A 57 -7.99 -14.50 3.93
C HIS A 57 -7.24 -13.19 4.08
N GLU A 58 -7.68 -12.16 3.37
CA GLU A 58 -7.12 -10.82 3.44
C GLU A 58 -7.17 -10.25 4.87
N ALA A 59 -8.32 -10.39 5.54
CA ALA A 59 -8.46 -9.96 6.93
C ALA A 59 -7.47 -10.65 7.88
N LEU A 60 -7.24 -11.96 7.71
CA LEU A 60 -6.27 -12.69 8.54
C LEU A 60 -4.84 -12.19 8.32
N VAL A 61 -4.46 -11.87 7.08
CA VAL A 61 -3.13 -11.29 6.79
C VAL A 61 -3.01 -9.93 7.46
N LEU A 62 -4.00 -9.05 7.29
CA LEU A 62 -4.01 -7.71 7.87
C LEU A 62 -3.98 -7.73 9.42
N GLN A 63 -4.62 -8.72 10.06
CA GLN A 63 -4.57 -8.88 11.51
C GLN A 63 -3.16 -9.19 12.05
N GLU A 64 -2.30 -9.86 11.29
CA GLU A 64 -0.90 -10.09 11.69
C GLU A 64 -0.04 -8.83 11.53
N LEU A 65 -0.50 -7.90 10.69
CA LEU A 65 0.14 -6.62 10.40
C LEU A 65 -0.47 -5.47 11.21
N ASP A 66 -1.31 -5.77 12.19
CA ASP A 66 -2.00 -4.75 12.99
C ASP A 66 -0.98 -3.82 13.65
N SER A 67 -1.32 -2.53 13.74
CA SER A 67 -0.44 -1.44 14.20
C SER A 67 0.79 -1.11 13.33
N MET A 68 0.94 -1.74 12.15
CA MET A 68 2.00 -1.38 11.22
C MET A 68 1.64 -0.12 10.42
N ALA A 69 2.54 0.88 10.43
CA ALA A 69 2.37 2.09 9.64
C ALA A 69 2.26 1.74 8.14
N GLY A 70 1.31 2.39 7.45
CA GLY A 70 1.00 2.12 6.05
C GLY A 70 0.19 0.86 5.78
N ILE A 71 -0.29 0.18 6.83
CA ILE A 71 -1.26 -0.92 6.72
C ILE A 71 -2.59 -0.46 7.30
N PRO A 72 -3.71 -0.55 6.56
CA PRO A 72 -5.01 -0.20 7.11
C PRO A 72 -5.41 -1.16 8.22
N ARG A 73 -5.95 -0.61 9.31
CA ARG A 73 -6.54 -1.42 10.38
C ARG A 73 -7.71 -2.24 9.82
N VAL A 74 -7.75 -3.54 10.11
CA VAL A 74 -8.89 -4.39 9.77
C VAL A 74 -9.87 -4.50 10.93
N TYR A 75 -11.14 -4.17 10.66
CA TYR A 75 -12.22 -4.33 11.64
C TYR A 75 -12.95 -5.66 11.50
N GLY A 76 -12.89 -6.28 10.32
CA GLY A 76 -13.47 -7.60 10.06
C GLY A 76 -14.09 -7.70 8.68
N VAL A 77 -15.05 -8.62 8.53
CA VAL A 77 -15.83 -8.81 7.31
C VAL A 77 -17.32 -8.73 7.59
N THR A 78 -18.10 -8.24 6.62
CA THR A 78 -19.55 -8.06 6.80
C THR A 78 -20.37 -9.35 6.71
N ARG A 79 -21.51 -9.39 7.42
CA ARG A 79 -22.57 -10.42 7.32
C ARG A 79 -23.96 -9.81 7.57
N PRO A 80 -25.08 -10.38 7.04
CA PRO A 80 -25.21 -11.42 6.01
C PRO A 80 -25.20 -10.89 4.57
N GLY A 81 -24.89 -11.77 3.61
CA GLY A 81 -24.86 -11.46 2.17
C GLY A 81 -23.46 -11.61 1.55
N SER A 82 -23.03 -10.62 0.76
CA SER A 82 -21.69 -10.55 0.18
C SER A 82 -20.66 -10.09 1.21
N GLU A 83 -19.76 -10.99 1.61
CA GLU A 83 -18.66 -10.66 2.51
C GLU A 83 -17.83 -9.52 1.94
N THR A 84 -17.80 -8.40 2.65
CA THR A 84 -17.04 -7.20 2.29
C THR A 84 -16.02 -6.94 3.38
N LEU A 85 -14.79 -6.61 3.01
CA LEU A 85 -13.73 -6.31 3.96
C LEU A 85 -13.95 -4.91 4.54
N VAL A 86 -13.94 -4.79 5.87
CA VAL A 86 -14.12 -3.52 6.58
C VAL A 86 -12.77 -3.05 7.12
N LEU A 87 -12.27 -1.97 6.55
CA LEU A 87 -10.96 -1.39 6.86
C LEU A 87 -11.12 0.00 7.47
N GLY A 88 -10.15 0.42 8.28
CA GLY A 88 -10.01 1.81 8.66
C GLY A 88 -9.79 2.68 7.44
N ARG A 89 -10.34 3.90 7.48
CA ARG A 89 -10.25 4.83 6.35
C ARG A 89 -8.80 5.17 6.02
N THR A 90 -8.44 4.97 4.77
CA THR A 90 -7.14 5.37 4.22
C THR A 90 -7.26 6.68 3.46
N LYS A 91 -6.23 7.53 3.54
CA LYS A 91 -6.17 8.80 2.81
C LYS A 91 -5.30 8.65 1.56
N GLY A 92 -5.41 9.63 0.67
CA GLY A 92 -4.56 9.74 -0.51
C GLY A 92 -5.18 9.21 -1.79
N LEU A 93 -4.40 9.34 -2.85
CA LEU A 93 -4.70 8.90 -4.22
C LEU A 93 -3.75 7.76 -4.59
N THR A 94 -4.14 6.95 -5.56
CA THR A 94 -3.34 5.82 -6.02
C THR A 94 -2.03 6.29 -6.65
N LEU A 95 -0.99 5.46 -6.63
CA LEU A 95 0.33 5.82 -7.18
C LEU A 95 0.27 6.08 -8.70
N ASP A 96 -0.61 5.39 -9.43
CA ASP A 96 -0.87 5.64 -10.86
C ASP A 96 -1.38 7.06 -11.13
N TYR A 97 -2.26 7.59 -10.27
CA TYR A 97 -2.70 8.97 -10.36
C TYR A 97 -1.52 9.94 -10.27
N TRP A 98 -0.64 9.76 -9.28
CA TRP A 98 0.53 10.63 -9.12
C TRP A 98 1.52 10.52 -10.27
N LEU A 99 1.65 9.33 -10.88
CA LEU A 99 2.45 9.12 -12.09
C LEU A 99 1.85 9.83 -13.30
N ASP A 100 0.54 9.73 -13.47
CA ASP A 100 -0.18 10.37 -14.57
C ASP A 100 -0.09 11.89 -14.51
N GLU A 101 -0.20 12.47 -13.31
CA GLU A 101 -0.01 13.90 -13.03
C GLU A 101 1.47 14.33 -13.10
N GLY A 102 2.41 13.40 -13.28
CA GLY A 102 3.83 13.69 -13.44
C GLY A 102 4.56 14.09 -12.15
N HIS A 103 4.04 13.72 -10.98
CA HIS A 103 4.63 14.04 -9.68
C HIS A 103 5.75 13.06 -9.29
N THR A 104 6.87 13.10 -10.03
CA THR A 104 7.98 12.14 -9.91
C THR A 104 8.53 12.02 -8.49
N ALA A 105 8.77 13.15 -7.80
CA ALA A 105 9.31 13.14 -6.44
C ALA A 105 8.38 12.42 -5.45
N VAL A 106 7.06 12.61 -5.60
CA VAL A 106 6.05 11.92 -4.79
C VAL A 106 6.10 10.42 -5.04
N CYS A 107 6.15 10.02 -6.32
CA CYS A 107 6.18 8.60 -6.70
C CYS A 107 7.43 7.90 -6.18
N MET A 108 8.60 8.48 -6.39
CA MET A 108 9.88 7.90 -5.96
C MET A 108 9.98 7.82 -4.43
N THR A 109 9.50 8.84 -3.72
CA THR A 109 9.47 8.83 -2.25
C THR A 109 8.46 7.80 -1.74
N ALA A 110 7.30 7.65 -2.39
CA ALA A 110 6.34 6.62 -2.04
C ALA A 110 6.93 5.20 -2.19
N LEU A 111 7.68 4.93 -3.26
CA LEU A 111 8.35 3.63 -3.46
C LEU A 111 9.35 3.31 -2.35
N LEU A 112 10.08 4.31 -1.84
CA LEU A 112 10.94 4.14 -0.67
C LEU A 112 10.15 3.72 0.59
N HIS A 113 8.97 4.31 0.80
CA HIS A 113 8.09 3.93 1.91
C HIS A 113 7.54 2.51 1.72
N VAL A 114 7.12 2.16 0.49
CA VAL A 114 6.67 0.80 0.16
C VAL A 114 7.77 -0.23 0.44
N CYS A 115 9.02 0.02 0.03
CA CYS A 115 10.14 -0.87 0.36
C CYS A 115 10.28 -1.11 1.87
N LYS A 116 10.12 -0.08 2.70
CA LYS A 116 10.19 -0.21 4.17
C LYS A 116 9.03 -1.04 4.71
N ILE A 117 7.82 -0.84 4.19
CA ILE A 117 6.63 -1.61 4.56
C ILE A 117 6.85 -3.08 4.19
N ILE A 118 7.21 -3.38 2.94
CA ILE A 118 7.42 -4.76 2.47
C ILE A 118 8.56 -5.45 3.23
N SER A 119 9.70 -4.78 3.44
CA SER A 119 10.80 -5.32 4.23
C SER A 119 10.37 -5.71 5.65
N ARG A 120 9.54 -4.88 6.28
CA ARG A 120 9.03 -5.18 7.62
C ARG A 120 7.97 -6.29 7.60
N MET A 121 7.17 -6.42 6.55
CA MET A 121 6.29 -7.60 6.37
C MET A 121 7.12 -8.89 6.24
N HIS A 122 8.18 -8.89 5.42
CA HIS A 122 9.08 -10.03 5.25
C HIS A 122 9.75 -10.44 6.55
N TYR A 123 10.16 -9.47 7.37
CA TYR A 123 10.69 -9.74 8.71
C TYR A 123 9.68 -10.47 9.63
N LEU A 124 8.38 -10.23 9.45
CA LEU A 124 7.31 -10.92 10.16
C LEU A 124 6.94 -12.28 9.53
N GLY A 125 7.65 -12.71 8.48
CA GLY A 125 7.34 -13.92 7.73
C GLY A 125 6.13 -13.77 6.82
N ILE A 126 5.78 -12.54 6.43
CA ILE A 126 4.59 -12.22 5.64
C ILE A 126 4.98 -11.70 4.26
N SER A 127 4.45 -12.30 3.19
CA SER A 127 4.55 -11.76 1.83
C SER A 127 3.27 -11.05 1.42
N TYR A 128 3.40 -10.11 0.48
CA TYR A 128 2.30 -9.29 -0.02
C TYR A 128 1.64 -9.89 -1.27
N GLY A 129 2.44 -10.27 -2.27
CA GLY A 129 1.99 -11.05 -3.43
C GLY A 129 1.15 -10.31 -4.48
N ASN A 130 1.01 -8.98 -4.38
CA ASN A 130 0.13 -8.20 -5.26
C ASN A 130 0.59 -6.74 -5.46
N LEU A 131 1.89 -6.49 -5.59
CA LEU A 131 2.46 -5.13 -5.74
C LEU A 131 2.05 -4.53 -7.10
N SER A 132 1.27 -3.46 -7.06
CA SER A 132 0.88 -2.65 -8.22
C SER A 132 0.65 -1.19 -7.82
N VAL A 133 0.81 -0.28 -8.77
CA VAL A 133 0.55 1.17 -8.60
C VAL A 133 -0.86 1.48 -8.08
N THR A 134 -1.85 0.66 -8.47
CA THR A 134 -3.25 0.81 -8.05
C THR A 134 -3.50 0.42 -6.59
N ASN A 135 -2.63 -0.38 -5.98
CA ASN A 135 -2.77 -0.83 -4.59
C ASN A 135 -1.94 0.01 -3.60
N ILE A 136 -1.24 1.03 -4.08
CA ILE A 136 -0.44 1.94 -3.27
C ILE A 136 -1.19 3.27 -3.23
N LEU A 137 -1.64 3.68 -2.04
CA LEU A 137 -2.20 5.01 -1.81
C LEU A 137 -1.12 5.93 -1.24
N VAL A 138 -1.10 7.15 -1.76
CA VAL A 138 -0.18 8.20 -1.34
C VAL A 138 -1.00 9.45 -1.03
N GLY A 139 -0.97 9.84 0.23
CA GLY A 139 -1.43 11.14 0.72
C GLY A 139 -0.24 12.06 0.92
N VAL A 140 -0.39 13.34 0.56
CA VAL A 140 0.59 14.38 0.87
C VAL A 140 -0.01 15.27 1.95
N GLU A 141 0.64 15.34 3.10
CA GLU A 141 0.26 16.26 4.18
C GLU A 141 0.72 17.69 3.88
N ASP A 142 0.13 18.68 4.56
CA ASP A 142 0.51 20.09 4.45
C ASP A 142 1.99 20.34 4.79
N SER A 143 2.58 19.45 5.61
CA SER A 143 4.00 19.44 5.98
C SER A 143 4.93 18.99 4.85
N GLY A 144 4.38 18.47 3.74
CA GLY A 144 5.12 17.76 2.70
C GLY A 144 5.44 16.30 3.05
N HIS A 145 4.99 15.81 4.22
CA HIS A 145 5.14 14.39 4.58
C HIS A 145 4.22 13.51 3.74
N LEU A 146 4.72 12.35 3.32
CA LEU A 146 3.93 11.36 2.60
C LEU A 146 3.36 10.33 3.57
N ASP A 147 2.03 10.20 3.57
CA ASP A 147 1.31 9.07 4.15
C ASP A 147 1.11 8.00 3.06
N VAL A 148 1.73 6.84 3.22
CA VAL A 148 1.73 5.77 2.21
C VAL A 148 1.04 4.55 2.78
N SER A 149 -0.01 4.09 2.12
CA SER A 149 -0.78 2.92 2.53
C SER A 149 -0.83 1.86 1.43
N LEU A 150 -0.66 0.59 1.81
CA LEU A 150 -0.88 -0.55 0.91
C LEU A 150 -2.30 -1.09 1.09
N LEU A 151 -2.91 -1.53 -0.01
CA LEU A 151 -4.23 -2.18 -0.07
C LEU A 151 -4.16 -3.55 -0.72
N GLY A 152 -5.22 -4.36 -0.69
CA GLY A 152 -5.33 -5.54 -1.57
C GLY A 152 -4.43 -6.72 -1.19
N PHE A 153 -4.44 -7.13 0.08
CA PHE A 153 -3.67 -8.23 0.67
C PHE A 153 -4.26 -9.63 0.37
N HIS A 154 -5.20 -9.73 -0.57
CA HIS A 154 -5.89 -10.97 -0.93
C HIS A 154 -4.97 -12.11 -1.42
N ARG A 155 -3.73 -11.78 -1.83
CA ARG A 155 -2.67 -12.74 -2.22
C ARG A 155 -1.56 -12.91 -1.17
N GLY A 156 -1.62 -12.17 -0.07
CA GLY A 156 -0.57 -12.21 0.96
C GLY A 156 -0.51 -13.54 1.68
N LYS A 157 0.66 -13.92 2.21
CA LYS A 157 0.86 -15.18 2.93
C LYS A 157 1.50 -14.93 4.28
N ARG A 158 0.94 -15.51 5.35
CA ARG A 158 1.41 -15.32 6.75
C ARG A 158 2.62 -16.14 7.17
N ASN A 159 2.94 -17.19 6.41
CA ASN A 159 4.11 -18.05 6.60
C ASN A 159 4.83 -18.12 5.25
N ALA A 160 5.24 -16.96 4.76
CA ALA A 160 5.88 -16.81 3.47
C ALA A 160 7.19 -17.60 3.41
N THR A 161 7.38 -18.36 2.33
CA THR A 161 8.67 -19.00 2.06
C THR A 161 9.67 -17.98 1.52
N GLU A 162 10.94 -18.39 1.40
CA GLU A 162 11.94 -17.56 0.71
C GLU A 162 11.55 -17.30 -0.75
N GLU A 163 10.86 -18.22 -1.42
CA GLU A 163 10.38 -17.97 -2.78
C GLU A 163 9.28 -16.90 -2.82
N ASP A 164 8.39 -16.89 -1.82
CA ASP A 164 7.34 -15.88 -1.71
C ASP A 164 7.92 -14.49 -1.47
N ILE A 165 8.90 -14.37 -0.58
CA ILE A 165 9.64 -13.13 -0.32
C ILE A 165 10.36 -12.66 -1.58
N ARG A 166 11.08 -13.56 -2.26
CA ARG A 166 11.77 -13.23 -3.52
C ARG A 166 10.81 -12.84 -4.64
N ALA A 167 9.56 -13.33 -4.62
CA ALA A 167 8.54 -12.93 -5.57
C ALA A 167 8.05 -11.49 -5.32
N ASP A 168 8.01 -11.03 -4.06
CA ASP A 168 7.75 -9.62 -3.75
C ASP A 168 8.90 -8.73 -4.20
N ASP A 169 10.16 -9.13 -3.96
CA ASP A 169 11.34 -8.37 -4.42
C ASP A 169 11.32 -8.18 -5.95
N LYS A 170 10.97 -9.24 -6.69
CA LYS A 170 10.78 -9.19 -8.15
C LYS A 170 9.68 -8.24 -8.57
N GLN A 171 8.55 -8.24 -7.88
CA GLN A 171 7.45 -7.32 -8.20
C GLN A 171 7.85 -5.88 -7.86
N MET A 172 8.56 -5.63 -6.76
CA MET A 172 9.05 -4.31 -6.40
C MET A 172 10.04 -3.78 -7.45
N PHE A 173 10.98 -4.63 -7.87
CA PHE A 173 11.91 -4.32 -8.95
C PHE A 173 11.18 -3.97 -10.25
N SER A 174 10.21 -4.79 -10.68
CA SER A 174 9.43 -4.49 -11.89
C SER A 174 8.66 -3.18 -11.75
N LEU A 175 7.99 -2.98 -10.61
CA LEU A 175 7.23 -1.76 -10.34
C LEU A 175 8.08 -0.50 -10.46
N ILE A 176 9.29 -0.52 -9.88
CA ILE A 176 10.21 0.62 -9.94
C ILE A 176 10.69 0.86 -11.37
N ARG A 177 11.10 -0.20 -12.07
CA ARG A 177 11.54 -0.09 -13.46
C ARG A 177 10.44 0.51 -14.33
N ASP A 178 9.22 0.00 -14.20
CA ASP A 178 8.08 0.46 -15.00
C ASP A 178 7.76 1.93 -14.69
N ILE A 179 7.83 2.34 -13.42
CA ILE A 179 7.67 3.74 -13.01
C ILE A 179 8.76 4.64 -13.59
N ILE A 180 10.01 4.19 -13.59
CA ILE A 180 11.15 4.97 -14.12
C ILE A 180 10.96 5.22 -15.62
N GLU A 181 10.54 4.22 -16.38
CA GLU A 181 10.22 4.39 -17.80
C GLU A 181 9.10 5.40 -18.03
N ASP A 182 8.14 5.47 -17.11
CA ASP A 182 7.01 6.40 -17.16
C ASP A 182 7.32 7.81 -16.61
N ILE A 183 8.55 8.09 -16.16
CA ILE A 183 8.95 9.44 -15.72
C ILE A 183 8.94 10.40 -16.92
N LYS A 184 7.95 11.30 -16.91
CA LYS A 184 7.75 12.36 -17.90
C LYS A 184 8.50 13.65 -17.55
N GLU A 185 8.83 13.86 -16.28
CA GLU A 185 9.35 15.13 -15.79
C GLU A 185 10.80 15.37 -16.25
N GLU A 186 11.03 16.47 -16.97
CA GLU A 186 12.33 16.76 -17.58
C GLU A 186 13.45 16.94 -16.55
N SER A 187 13.11 17.47 -15.37
CA SER A 187 14.05 17.66 -14.27
C SER A 187 14.65 16.33 -13.81
N PHE A 188 13.89 15.22 -13.87
CA PHE A 188 14.31 13.88 -13.47
C PHE A 188 14.93 13.06 -14.60
N ARG A 189 15.15 13.63 -15.80
CA ARG A 189 15.69 12.91 -16.96
C ARG A 189 17.03 12.22 -16.66
N ASN A 190 17.94 12.91 -15.97
CA ASN A 190 19.24 12.33 -15.62
C ASN A 190 19.10 11.14 -14.67
N ILE A 191 18.24 11.25 -13.66
CA ILE A 191 17.95 10.15 -12.72
C ILE A 191 17.34 8.96 -13.46
N ARG A 192 16.39 9.23 -14.36
CA ARG A 192 15.78 8.19 -15.18
C ARG A 192 16.82 7.46 -16.00
N ASP A 193 17.68 8.19 -16.72
CA ASP A 193 18.66 7.58 -17.62
C ASP A 193 19.73 6.80 -16.82
N GLU A 194 20.18 7.32 -15.66
CA GLU A 194 21.09 6.61 -14.74
C GLU A 194 20.47 5.32 -14.20
N LEU A 195 19.24 5.40 -13.68
CA LEU A 195 18.56 4.24 -13.13
C LEU A 195 18.27 3.22 -14.23
N ARG A 196 17.83 3.65 -15.42
CA ARG A 196 17.58 2.75 -16.56
C ARG A 196 18.83 1.95 -16.91
N HIS A 197 19.99 2.61 -17.02
CA HIS A 197 21.24 1.90 -17.29
C HIS A 197 21.59 0.89 -16.19
N LEU A 198 21.39 1.24 -14.92
CA LEU A 198 21.58 0.30 -13.81
C LEU A 198 20.63 -0.90 -13.92
N PHE A 199 19.38 -0.69 -14.28
CA PHE A 199 18.40 -1.76 -14.47
C PHE A 199 18.69 -2.65 -15.69
N GLU A 200 19.27 -2.09 -16.76
CA GLU A 200 19.71 -2.83 -17.96
C GLU A 200 20.97 -3.68 -17.70
N ASP A 201 21.93 -3.16 -16.92
CA ASP A 201 23.23 -3.81 -16.68
C ASP A 201 23.22 -4.81 -15.50
N THR A 202 22.19 -4.76 -14.65
CA THR A 202 22.10 -5.68 -13.50
C THR A 202 21.69 -7.09 -13.95
N VAL A 203 22.64 -8.03 -13.94
CA VAL A 203 22.39 -9.47 -14.15
C VAL A 203 21.78 -10.08 -12.89
N GLY A 204 20.49 -9.82 -12.65
CA GLY A 204 19.78 -10.33 -11.49
C GLY A 204 18.69 -9.39 -10.98
N VAL A 205 17.92 -9.87 -10.01
CA VAL A 205 16.90 -9.05 -9.33
C VAL A 205 17.56 -8.40 -8.13
N LEU A 206 17.48 -7.08 -8.03
CA LEU A 206 17.95 -6.34 -6.86
C LEU A 206 17.08 -6.70 -5.65
N THR A 207 17.72 -6.86 -4.50
CA THR A 207 17.04 -6.95 -3.20
C THR A 207 16.40 -5.61 -2.83
N LEU A 208 15.41 -5.61 -1.93
CA LEU A 208 14.81 -4.37 -1.43
C LEU A 208 15.83 -3.39 -0.83
N VAL A 209 16.90 -3.89 -0.22
CA VAL A 209 17.96 -3.05 0.35
C VAL A 209 18.72 -2.32 -0.76
N GLU A 210 19.12 -3.03 -1.81
CA GLU A 210 19.82 -2.43 -2.96
C GLU A 210 18.92 -1.43 -3.68
N ILE A 211 17.65 -1.77 -3.86
CA ILE A 211 16.62 -0.87 -4.41
C ILE A 211 16.55 0.44 -3.60
N VAL A 212 16.45 0.35 -2.26
CA VAL A 212 16.36 1.54 -1.41
C VAL A 212 17.61 2.40 -1.53
N LEU A 213 18.80 1.79 -1.53
CA LEU A 213 20.06 2.52 -1.67
C LEU A 213 20.15 3.29 -3.00
N LEU A 214 19.71 2.66 -4.10
CA LEU A 214 19.66 3.31 -5.41
C LEU A 214 18.70 4.51 -5.40
N LEU A 215 17.46 4.30 -4.97
CA LEU A 215 16.44 5.36 -4.93
C LEU A 215 16.86 6.52 -4.03
N CYS A 216 17.42 6.24 -2.85
CA CYS A 216 17.93 7.28 -1.95
C CYS A 216 19.12 8.03 -2.55
N GLY A 217 20.05 7.34 -3.21
CA GLY A 217 21.19 7.97 -3.86
C GLY A 217 20.75 8.93 -4.96
N SER A 218 19.82 8.52 -5.81
CA SER A 218 19.30 9.36 -6.89
C SER A 218 18.52 10.58 -6.38
N LEU A 219 17.67 10.41 -5.35
CA LEU A 219 16.87 11.52 -4.81
C LEU A 219 17.72 12.54 -4.03
N ASN A 220 18.63 12.09 -3.17
CA ASN A 220 19.44 13.00 -2.35
C ASN A 220 20.39 13.88 -3.18
N ASN A 221 20.77 13.42 -4.37
CA ASN A 221 21.63 14.18 -5.28
C ASN A 221 20.84 15.11 -6.22
N HIS A 222 19.51 15.14 -6.11
CA HIS A 222 18.65 15.94 -6.99
C HIS A 222 18.23 17.28 -6.36
N PRO A 223 18.32 18.41 -7.08
CA PRO A 223 17.88 19.71 -6.55
C PRO A 223 16.38 19.75 -6.19
N ASN A 224 15.55 18.91 -6.81
CA ASN A 224 14.11 18.74 -6.50
C ASN A 224 13.81 17.38 -5.83
N GLY A 225 14.80 16.76 -5.18
CA GLY A 225 14.66 15.42 -4.60
C GLY A 225 13.75 15.36 -3.37
N LEU A 226 13.42 16.51 -2.78
CA LEU A 226 12.46 16.63 -1.68
C LEU A 226 11.08 16.95 -2.23
N VAL A 227 10.05 16.28 -1.68
CA VAL A 227 8.66 16.57 -1.99
C VAL A 227 8.35 18.01 -1.53
N PRO A 228 7.97 18.93 -2.44
CA PRO A 228 7.60 20.28 -2.05
C PRO A 228 6.28 20.26 -1.26
N PRO A 229 6.03 21.27 -0.39
CA PRO A 229 4.74 21.42 0.27
C PRO A 229 3.60 21.39 -0.75
N TYR A 230 2.63 20.50 -0.57
CA TYR A 230 1.51 20.39 -1.49
C TYR A 230 0.51 21.53 -1.22
N HIS A 231 0.29 22.37 -2.22
CA HIS A 231 -0.80 23.33 -2.21
C HIS A 231 -1.93 22.73 -3.06
N PRO A 232 -3.06 22.31 -2.45
CA PRO A 232 -4.17 21.80 -3.24
C PRO A 232 -4.58 22.88 -4.24
N MET A 233 -4.58 22.55 -5.54
CA MET A 233 -5.23 23.40 -6.52
C MET A 233 -6.69 23.57 -6.08
N LYS A 234 -7.11 24.83 -5.89
CA LYS A 234 -8.51 25.12 -5.57
C LYS A 234 -9.40 24.48 -6.65
N PRO A 235 -10.49 23.81 -6.26
CA PRO A 235 -11.47 23.30 -7.22
C PRO A 235 -12.06 24.41 -8.09
#